data_AF-A0A955WYK2-F1
#
_entry.id   AF-A0A955WYK2-F1
#
_cell.length_a   1.000
_cell.length_b   1.000
_cell.length_c   1.000
_cell.angle_alpha   90.00
_cell.angle_beta   90.00
_cell.angle_gamma   90.00
#
_symmetry.space_group_name_H-M   'P 1'
#
loop_
_entity.id
_entity.type
_entity.pdbx_description
1 polymer ?
#
loop_
_entity_poly.entity_id
_entity_poly.type
_entity_poly.pdbx_seq_one_letter_code
_entity_poly.pdbx_strand_id
1 'polypeptide(L)' 'MIDLYTANTPNGWKASVALEELGLPYTVKRIDLAAGQQKEGWFLAINPNG' A
#
# COMPACT_ATOMS: atom_id res chain seq x y z
N MET A 1 5.60 -12.84 -4.70
CA MET A 1 6.39 -11.70 -4.17
C MET A 1 5.40 -10.64 -3.72
N ILE A 2 5.56 -10.05 -2.53
CA ILE A 2 4.57 -9.13 -1.94
C ILE A 2 4.87 -7.69 -2.38
N ASP A 3 3.89 -7.02 -2.98
CA ASP A 3 3.93 -5.57 -3.21
C ASP A 3 3.01 -4.87 -2.20
N LEU A 4 3.57 -3.98 -1.38
CA LEU A 4 2.82 -3.17 -0.44
C LEU A 4 2.56 -1.79 -1.03
N TYR A 5 1.37 -1.57 -1.56
CA TYR A 5 0.90 -0.24 -1.93
C TYR A 5 0.46 0.52 -0.68
N THR A 6 1.18 1.57 -0.31
CA THR A 6 0.99 2.23 0.98
C THR A 6 1.31 3.73 0.97
N ALA A 7 0.85 4.41 2.00
CA ALA A 7 1.12 5.81 2.30
C ALA A 7 1.35 5.97 3.81
N ASN A 8 1.84 7.14 4.24
CA ASN A 8 2.07 7.43 5.66
C ASN A 8 0.74 7.65 6.42
N THR A 9 0.04 6.55 6.69
CA THR A 9 -1.26 6.52 7.39
C THR A 9 -1.27 5.36 8.39
N PRO A 10 -2.09 5.41 9.45
CA PRO A 10 -2.19 4.31 10.40
C PRO A 10 -2.50 2.95 9.76
N ASN A 11 -3.33 2.91 8.72
CA ASN A 11 -3.63 1.66 8.01
C ASN A 11 -2.44 1.16 7.18
N GLY A 12 -1.66 2.07 6.58
CA GLY A 12 -0.42 1.73 5.89
C GLY A 12 0.62 1.10 6.81
N TRP A 13 0.78 1.64 8.03
CA TRP A 13 1.73 1.14 9.02
C TRP A 13 1.41 -0.26 9.55
N LYS A 14 0.12 -0.59 9.72
CA LYS A 14 -0.30 -1.92 10.20
C LYS A 14 0.25 -3.03 9.29
N ALA A 15 0.16 -2.84 7.99
CA ALA A 15 0.63 -3.82 7.01
C ALA A 15 2.16 -3.92 7.00
N SER A 16 2.89 -2.80 7.03
CA SER A 16 4.36 -2.84 7.05
C SER A 16 4.89 -3.48 8.33
N VAL A 17 4.34 -3.16 9.50
CA VAL A 17 4.75 -3.78 10.78
C VAL A 17 4.55 -5.29 10.73
N ALA A 18 3.40 -5.77 10.24
CA ALA A 18 3.16 -7.20 10.12
C ALA A 18 4.17 -7.88 9.18
N LEU A 19 4.53 -7.25 8.05
CA LEU A 19 5.51 -7.81 7.11
C LEU A 19 6.91 -7.89 7.72
N GLU A 20 7.34 -6.87 8.47
CA GLU A 20 8.60 -6.87 9.20
C GLU A 20 8.63 -7.94 10.30
N GLU A 21 7.61 -7.99 11.16
CA GLU A 21 7.52 -8.96 12.27
C GLU A 21 7.50 -10.42 11.79
N LEU A 22 6.95 -10.66 10.60
CA LEU A 22 6.92 -11.99 9.98
C LEU A 22 8.16 -12.30 9.14
N GLY A 23 9.10 -11.35 8.98
CA GLY A 23 10.29 -11.52 8.16
C GLY A 23 10.01 -11.80 6.68
N LEU A 24 8.86 -11.34 6.16
CA LEU A 24 8.45 -11.61 4.78
C LEU A 24 9.07 -10.59 3.82
N PRO A 25 9.71 -11.02 2.72
CA PRO A 25 10.23 -10.07 1.73
C PRO A 25 9.09 -9.39 0.97
N TYR A 26 9.14 -8.06 0.88
CA TYR A 26 8.16 -7.25 0.17
C TYR A 26 8.81 -6.04 -0.50
N THR A 27 8.13 -5.49 -1.51
CA THR A 27 8.50 -4.24 -2.17
C THR A 27 7.50 -3.16 -1.81
N VAL A 28 8.00 -2.00 -1.36
CA VAL A 28 7.15 -0.85 -1.07
C VAL A 28 6.81 -0.12 -2.37
N LYS A 29 5.52 0.10 -2.60
CA LYS A 29 4.98 0.95 -3.66
C LYS A 29 4.28 2.13 -3.00
N ARG A 30 4.98 3.26 -2.87
CA ARG A 30 4.37 4.46 -2.29
C ARG A 30 3.28 4.99 -3.23
N ILE A 31 2.12 5.30 -2.68
CA ILE A 31 1.06 6.03 -3.39
C ILE A 31 0.88 7.43 -2.82
N ASP A 32 0.62 8.41 -3.68
CA ASP A 32 0.31 9.78 -3.30
C ASP A 32 -1.21 9.96 -3.12
N LEU A 33 -1.65 9.91 -1.88
CA LEU A 33 -3.06 10.11 -1.53
C LEU A 33 -3.53 11.56 -1.73
N ALA A 34 -2.63 12.54 -1.62
CA ALA A 34 -2.95 13.96 -1.79
C ALA A 34 -3.15 14.30 -3.27
N ALA A 35 -2.39 13.65 -4.16
CA ALA A 35 -2.59 13.74 -5.61
C ALA A 35 -3.77 12.88 -6.12
N GLY A 36 -4.40 12.07 -5.26
CA GLY A 36 -5.54 11.23 -5.64
C GLY A 36 -5.16 9.96 -6.39
N GLN A 37 -3.91 9.50 -6.30
CA GLN A 37 -3.40 8.34 -7.05
C GLN A 37 -4.17 7.05 -6.77
N GLN A 38 -4.71 6.90 -5.56
CA GLN A 38 -5.57 5.78 -5.16
C GLN A 38 -6.90 5.72 -5.91
N LYS A 39 -7.26 6.78 -6.66
CA LYS A 39 -8.46 6.84 -7.50
C LYS A 39 -8.14 6.62 -8.97
N GLU A 40 -6.87 6.45 -9.34
CA GLU A 40 -6.49 6.10 -10.70
C GLU A 40 -6.95 4.68 -11.04
N GLY A 41 -7.35 4.46 -12.29
CA GLY A 41 -7.97 3.20 -12.71
C GLY A 41 -7.12 1.96 -12.44
N TRP A 42 -5.79 2.07 -12.53
CA TRP A 42 -4.88 0.96 -12.22
C TRP A 42 -4.90 0.60 -10.73
N PHE A 43 -5.03 1.59 -9.83
CA PHE A 43 -5.11 1.33 -8.40
C PHE A 43 -6.48 0.78 -8.03
N LEU A 44 -7.54 1.32 -8.64
CA LEU A 44 -8.91 0.84 -8.45
C LEU A 44 -9.10 -0.61 -8.92
N ALA A 45 -8.32 -1.06 -9.92
CA ALA A 45 -8.29 -2.47 -10.32
C ALA A 45 -7.71 -3.40 -9.23
N ILE A 46 -6.90 -2.87 -8.31
CA ILE A 46 -6.31 -3.60 -7.17
C ILE A 46 -7.21 -3.47 -5.93
N ASN A 47 -7.64 -2.24 -5.62
CA ASN A 47 -8.48 -1.91 -4.49
C ASN A 47 -9.63 -1.00 -4.96
N PRO A 48 -10.85 -1.53 -5.18
CA PRO A 48 -11.97 -0.75 -5.73
C PRO A 48 -12.49 0.34 -4.78
N ASN A 49 -12.12 0.29 -3.49
CA ASN A 49 -12.42 1.37 -2.56
C ASN A 49 -11.52 2.60 -2.78
N GLY A 50 -10.32 2.38 -3.33
CA GLY A 50 -9.30 3.40 -3.61
C GLY A 50 -8.57 3.86 -2.37
#